data_AF-A0AAU4C995-F1
#
_entry.id   AF-A0AAU4C995-F1
#
_cell.length_a   1.000
_cell.length_b   1.000
_cell.length_c   1.000
_cell.angle_alpha   90.00
_cell.angle_beta   90.00
_cell.angle_gamma   90.00
#
_symmetry.space_group_name_H-M   'P 1'
#
loop_
_entity.id
_entity.type
_entity.pdbx_description
1 polymer ?
#
loop_
_entity_poly.entity_id
_entity_poly.type
_entity_poly.pdbx_seq_one_letter_code
_entity_poly.pdbx_strand_id
1 'polypeptide(L)' 'MRSTRQPRLRGEQRQAKAEELQAKYYAGSSIRSLADQTGYSYGTVRNLLLLAGTRLRKRGGGLPRPVPELDR' A
#
# COMPACT_ATOMS: atom_id res chain seq x y z
N MET A 1 2.86 -18.09 0.10
CA MET A 1 3.43 -16.72 0.12
C MET A 1 4.33 -16.53 -1.10
N ARG A 2 3.94 -15.73 -2.11
CA ARG A 2 4.83 -15.36 -3.22
C ARG A 2 5.45 -14.00 -2.95
N SER A 3 6.69 -13.99 -2.45
CA SER A 3 7.56 -12.82 -2.54
C SER A 3 8.48 -13.01 -3.73
N THR A 4 7.93 -12.89 -4.94
CA THR A 4 8.73 -12.74 -6.15
C THR A 4 9.17 -11.28 -6.19
N ARG A 5 10.46 -11.01 -5.96
CA ARG A 5 11.07 -9.69 -6.24
C ARG A 5 10.70 -9.30 -7.67
N GLN A 6 9.69 -8.45 -7.81
CA GLN A 6 9.33 -7.92 -9.11
C GLN A 6 10.47 -7.03 -9.62
N PRO A 7 10.69 -7.03 -10.95
CA PRO A 7 11.68 -6.16 -11.57
C PRO A 7 11.42 -4.71 -11.15
N ARG A 8 12.50 -3.96 -10.94
CA ARG A 8 12.44 -2.55 -10.54
C ARG A 8 11.61 -1.79 -11.57
N LEU A 9 10.35 -1.47 -11.24
CA LEU A 9 9.53 -0.55 -12.01
C LEU A 9 10.32 0.75 -12.19
N ARG A 10 10.71 1.05 -13.43
CA ARG A 10 11.41 2.30 -13.79
C ARG A 10 10.45 3.48 -13.60
N GLY A 11 11.00 4.65 -13.29
CA GLY A 11 10.29 5.81 -12.73
C GLY A 11 8.97 6.16 -13.40
N GLU A 12 8.94 6.20 -14.74
CA GLU A 12 7.72 6.56 -15.50
C GLU A 12 6.61 5.51 -15.36
N GLN A 13 6.93 4.23 -15.48
CA GLN A 13 5.96 3.15 -15.28
C GLN A 13 5.45 3.12 -13.83
N ARG A 14 6.31 3.48 -12.88
CA ARG A 14 5.92 3.60 -11.47
C ARG A 14 4.95 4.76 -11.25
N GLN A 15 5.19 5.90 -11.88
CA GLN A 15 4.36 7.09 -11.77
C GLN A 15 2.97 6.86 -12.37
N ALA A 16 2.91 6.34 -13.61
CA ALA A 16 1.64 6.01 -14.26
C ALA A 16 0.81 5.02 -13.43
N LYS A 17 1.45 3.99 -12.85
CA LYS A 17 0.78 3.03 -11.96
C LYS A 17 0.28 3.70 -10.67
N ALA A 18 1.04 4.63 -10.13
CA ALA A 18 0.69 5.34 -8.91
C ALA A 18 -0.57 6.21 -9.11
N GLU A 19 -0.67 6.90 -10.24
CA GLU A 19 -1.84 7.69 -10.63
C GLU A 19 -3.08 6.81 -10.88
N GLU A 20 -2.92 5.68 -11.58
CA GLU A 20 -3.99 4.70 -11.79
C GLU A 20 -4.56 4.17 -10.45
N LEU A 21 -3.66 3.82 -9.52
CA LEU A 21 -4.01 3.35 -8.19
C LEU A 21 -4.68 4.44 -7.35
N GLN A 22 -4.23 5.68 -7.49
CA GLN A 22 -4.81 6.84 -6.82
C GLN A 22 -6.26 7.07 -7.24
N ALA A 23 -6.56 7.02 -8.53
CA ALA A 23 -7.93 7.15 -9.03
C ALA A 23 -8.86 6.07 -8.45
N LYS A 24 -8.41 4.81 -8.46
CA LYS A 24 -9.17 3.69 -7.86
C LYS A 24 -9.33 3.83 -6.34
N TYR A 25 -8.32 4.36 -5.66
CA TYR A 25 -8.39 4.64 -4.22
C TYR A 25 -9.43 5.71 -3.90
N TYR A 26 -9.46 6.81 -4.66
CA TYR A 26 -10.46 7.86 -4.52
C TYR A 26 -11.87 7.40 -4.91
N ALA A 27 -12.00 6.43 -5.82
CA ALA A 27 -13.26 5.76 -6.12
C ALA A 27 -13.80 4.89 -4.96
N GLY A 28 -13.05 4.77 -3.85
CA GLY A 28 -13.48 4.03 -2.65
C GLY A 28 -12.80 2.67 -2.48
N SER A 29 -11.89 2.29 -3.38
CA SER A 29 -11.15 1.04 -3.23
C SER A 29 -10.18 1.09 -2.05
N SER A 30 -10.12 0.02 -1.28
CA SER A 30 -9.14 -0.10 -0.19
C SER A 30 -7.74 -0.43 -0.74
N ILE A 31 -6.69 -0.04 -0.02
CA ILE A 31 -5.29 -0.38 -0.38
C ILE A 31 -5.11 -1.91 -0.50
N ARG A 32 -5.84 -2.69 0.30
CA ARG A 32 -5.82 -4.17 0.21
C ARG A 32 -6.46 -4.65 -1.09
N SER A 33 -7.62 -4.12 -1.46
CA SER A 33 -8.29 -4.46 -2.72
C SER A 33 -7.40 -4.09 -3.92
N LEU A 34 -6.75 -2.95 -3.87
CA LEU A 34 -5.80 -2.52 -4.89
C LEU A 34 -4.58 -3.45 -4.98
N ALA A 35 -4.04 -3.87 -3.85
CA ALA A 35 -2.93 -4.83 -3.79
C ALA A 35 -3.32 -6.18 -4.41
N ASP A 36 -4.52 -6.68 -4.09
CA ASP A 36 -5.04 -7.94 -4.64
C ASP A 36 -5.26 -7.86 -6.15
N GLN A 37 -5.94 -6.80 -6.62
CA GLN A 37 -6.22 -6.56 -8.04
C GLN A 37 -4.96 -6.39 -8.90
N THR A 38 -3.90 -5.78 -8.33
CA THR A 38 -2.66 -5.51 -9.05
C THR A 38 -1.59 -6.58 -8.87
N GLY A 39 -1.81 -7.54 -7.95
CA GLY A 39 -0.80 -8.50 -7.53
C GLY A 39 0.40 -7.87 -6.81
N TYR A 40 0.30 -6.60 -6.40
CA TYR A 40 1.35 -5.91 -5.65
C TYR A 40 1.18 -6.09 -4.15
N SER A 41 2.28 -6.04 -3.41
CA SER A 41 2.21 -6.04 -1.95
C SER A 41 1.53 -4.77 -1.44
N TYR A 42 0.87 -4.86 -0.28
CA TYR A 42 0.30 -3.70 0.42
C TYR A 42 1.32 -2.56 0.59
N GLY A 43 2.57 -2.88 0.94
CA GLY A 43 3.64 -1.89 1.09
C GLY A 43 4.00 -1.22 -0.23
N THR A 44 4.02 -1.97 -1.33
CA THR A 44 4.24 -1.45 -2.69
C THR A 44 3.12 -0.49 -3.08
N VAL A 45 1.86 -0.90 -2.95
CA VAL A 45 0.70 -0.05 -3.26
C VAL A 45 0.68 1.20 -2.38
N ARG A 46 0.96 1.06 -1.08
CA ARG A 46 1.09 2.21 -0.18
C ARG A 46 2.16 3.19 -0.64
N ASN A 47 3.34 2.70 -1.02
CA ASN A 47 4.42 3.56 -1.50
C ASN A 47 4.07 4.24 -2.84
N LEU A 48 3.37 3.53 -3.74
CA LEU A 48 2.85 4.10 -4.98
C LEU A 48 1.85 5.22 -4.68
N LEU A 49 0.88 4.99 -3.80
CA LEU A 49 -0.10 6.00 -3.41
C LEU A 49 0.57 7.23 -2.76
N LEU A 50 1.61 7.03 -1.93
CA LEU A 50 2.40 8.14 -1.37
C LEU A 50 3.19 8.91 -2.43
N LEU A 51 3.78 8.22 -3.42
CA LEU A 51 4.45 8.84 -4.55
C LEU A 51 3.50 9.69 -5.40
N ALA A 52 2.26 9.24 -5.59
CA ALA A 52 1.20 10.02 -6.24
C ALA A 52 0.68 11.19 -5.39
N GLY A 53 1.21 11.41 -4.18
CA GLY A 53 0.71 12.45 -3.26
C GLY A 53 -0.68 12.15 -2.70
N THR A 54 -1.11 10.89 -2.72
CA THR A 54 -2.45 10.50 -2.25
C THR A 54 -2.56 10.68 -0.74
N ARG A 55 -3.59 11.40 -0.29
CA ARG A 55 -3.89 11.52 1.14
C ARG A 55 -4.53 10.24 1.64
N LEU A 56 -3.69 9.30 2.09
CA LEU A 56 -4.15 8.05 2.67
C LEU A 56 -5.11 8.35 3.85
N ARG A 57 -6.34 7.83 3.76
CA ARG A 57 -7.24 7.80 4.91
C ARG A 57 -6.53 7.11 6.06
N LYS A 58 -6.57 7.72 7.25
CA LYS A 58 -6.16 7.05 8.50
C LYS A 58 -6.89 5.72 8.54
N ARG A 59 -6.13 4.61 8.52
CA ARG A 59 -6.69 3.30 8.82
C ARG A 59 -7.22 3.40 10.26
N GLY A 60 -8.49 3.04 10.46
CA GLY A 60 -9.02 2.78 11.79
C GLY A 60 -8.05 1.83 12.50
N GLY A 61 -7.63 2.23 13.70
CA GLY A 61 -6.37 1.83 14.34
C GLY A 61 -6.00 0.36 14.17
N GLY A 62 -4.79 0.12 13.68
CA GLY A 62 -4.08 -1.09 14.10
C GLY A 62 -3.89 -0.94 15.59
N LEU A 63 -4.55 -1.81 16.37
CA LEU A 63 -4.31 -1.88 17.81
C LEU A 63 -2.79 -1.87 18.05
N PRO A 64 -2.27 -1.05 18.99
CA PRO A 64 -0.90 -1.19 19.41
C PRO A 64 -0.70 -2.66 19.81
N ARG A 65 0.39 -3.28 19.37
CA ARG A 65 0.76 -4.60 19.92
C ARG A 65 0.90 -4.36 21.42
N PRO A 66 0.12 -5.05 22.29
CA PRO A 66 0.39 -4.97 23.72
C PRO A 66 1.85 -5.41 23.89
N VAL A 67 2.66 -4.51 24.44
CA VAL A 67 3.95 -4.91 24.97
C VAL A 67 3.65 -6.00 26.00
N PRO A 68 4.20 -7.22 25.88
CA PRO A 68 4.10 -8.16 26.98
C PRO A 68 4.80 -7.49 28.16
N GLU A 69 4.02 -7.20 29.20
CA GLU A 69 4.51 -6.72 30.47
C GLU A 69 5.54 -7.74 30.96
N LEU A 70 6.81 -7.36 30.88
CA LEU A 70 7.91 -8.17 31.33
C LEU A 70 7.87 -8.14 32.85
N ASP A 71 7.23 -9.15 33.42
CA ASP A 71 7.23 -9.46 34.85
C ASP A 71 8.66 -9.34 35.39
N ARG A 72 8.88 -8.35 36.26
CA ARG A 72 10.08 -8.13 37.07
C ARG A 72 9.69 -7.51 38.40
#